data_AF-A0A2P5LY40-F1
#
_entry.id   AF-A0A2P5LY40-F1
#
_cell.length_a   1.000
_cell.length_b   1.000
_cell.length_c   1.000
_cell.angle_alpha   90.00
_cell.angle_beta   90.00
_cell.angle_gamma   90.00
#
_symmetry.space_group_name_H-M   'P 1'
#
loop_
_entity.id
_entity.type
_entity.pdbx_description
1 polymer ?
#
loop_
_entity_poly.entity_id
_entity_poly.type
_entity_poly.pdbx_seq_one_letter_code
_entity_poly.pdbx_strand_id
1 'polypeptide(L)'
;MPKLAPEEWGSADNFLDVAGLFIDERDPTYPIARGFGWTGLARNDPSGALDYAALSCGACHIGRVRLDDGSLRYLDGGVNAQFNLVQYRVRVRNTIKKITADATTPEEKIERATRAILVALDKAHAQDRNYFYKNYSFAGRRFDAAYETRQIELFMQDAPAIVEKFLTRAGLEYVSLLDLVFKNYKGFEEQMTQGFGGMADATGVSTSMVYAAAEARGENPDPKTSLPPTPGITDFMAVWEQEKRLAHWSPDQTQLVDGGGQWNGNIPIPIFRNLAAELTLGLGRDTDIRIAAFSEDLLRDLPAPVYPFPVDLALAKKGAALFDENCAACHRSHNGKVYDLGTDLGRARVVSDTIAKNARDSFTKICSPTRVVEMPPSGDRLAPCAKFEGVSLENRADVSMADPATHEGYNALPLGGVWAQAPYLHNGSVPTLYHLLVPRERPAVFVKSRLDYDKKLVGFSWEPGQTLSREGYRFDTASFPALSNKGHDKDVVEDGKTLKLDWSDDVAGAMAIVEYLKTK
;
A
#
# COMPACT_ATOMS: atom_id res chain seq x y z
N MET A 1 -6.42 -16.73 14.53
CA MET A 1 -6.22 -15.47 15.28
C MET A 1 -7.39 -15.10 16.20
N PRO A 2 -8.63 -14.85 15.71
CA PRO A 2 -9.74 -14.40 16.59
C PRO A 2 -10.13 -15.42 17.68
N LYS A 3 -9.89 -16.72 17.45
CA LYS A 3 -10.11 -17.76 18.47
C LYS A 3 -9.03 -17.81 19.56
N LEU A 4 -7.86 -17.18 19.33
CA LEU A 4 -6.75 -17.16 20.28
C LEU A 4 -6.81 -15.93 21.20
N ALA A 5 -7.18 -14.77 20.65
CA ALA A 5 -7.26 -13.51 21.36
C ALA A 5 -8.49 -12.69 20.89
N PRO A 6 -9.73 -13.11 21.21
CA PRO A 6 -10.93 -12.42 20.74
C PRO A 6 -11.00 -10.93 21.11
N GLU A 7 -10.32 -10.51 22.18
CA GLU A 7 -10.19 -9.12 22.58
C GLU A 7 -9.32 -8.26 21.64
N GLU A 8 -8.45 -8.89 20.85
CA GLU A 8 -7.56 -8.22 19.89
C GLU A 8 -8.16 -8.14 18.49
N TRP A 9 -9.25 -8.86 18.22
CA TRP A 9 -9.81 -9.00 16.87
C TRP A 9 -11.26 -8.54 16.83
N GLY A 10 -11.74 -8.31 15.61
CA GLY A 10 -13.09 -7.83 15.36
C GLY A 10 -14.18 -8.85 15.65
N SER A 11 -15.35 -8.55 15.09
CA SER A 11 -16.53 -9.40 15.20
C SER A 11 -16.32 -10.80 14.59
N ALA A 12 -17.23 -11.73 14.90
CA ALA A 12 -17.23 -13.05 14.26
C ALA A 12 -17.51 -12.97 12.75
N ASP A 13 -18.27 -11.97 12.30
CA ASP A 13 -18.65 -11.77 10.90
C ASP A 13 -17.44 -11.30 10.06
N ASN A 14 -16.66 -10.37 10.60
CA ASN A 14 -15.40 -9.94 10.01
C ASN A 14 -14.38 -9.54 11.08
N PHE A 15 -13.51 -10.47 11.48
CA PHE A 15 -12.54 -10.20 12.53
C PHE A 15 -11.42 -9.23 12.12
N LEU A 16 -11.32 -8.85 10.85
CA LEU A 16 -10.31 -7.95 10.29
C LEU A 16 -10.81 -6.52 10.10
N ASP A 17 -12.08 -6.23 10.43
CA ASP A 17 -12.65 -4.87 10.43
C ASP A 17 -11.87 -3.91 11.35
N VAL A 18 -11.37 -4.40 12.48
CA VAL A 18 -10.50 -3.68 13.44
C VAL A 18 -9.16 -3.22 12.85
N ALA A 19 -8.76 -3.77 11.71
CA ALA A 19 -7.59 -3.34 10.95
C ALA A 19 -7.98 -2.60 9.65
N GLY A 20 -9.26 -2.33 9.42
CA GLY A 20 -9.78 -1.62 8.24
C GLY A 20 -9.92 -2.47 6.98
N LEU A 21 -9.93 -3.80 7.11
CA LEU A 21 -10.29 -4.72 6.03
C LEU A 21 -11.77 -5.06 6.09
N PHE A 22 -12.35 -5.42 4.96
CA PHE A 22 -13.81 -5.51 4.81
C PHE A 22 -14.22 -6.75 4.01
N ILE A 23 -15.45 -7.21 4.19
CA ILE A 23 -16.06 -8.17 3.27
C ILE A 23 -16.50 -7.41 2.01
N ASP A 24 -16.11 -7.91 0.84
CA ASP A 24 -16.49 -7.32 -0.46
C ASP A 24 -17.89 -7.81 -0.85
N GLU A 25 -18.87 -6.91 -0.89
CA GLU A 25 -20.27 -7.23 -1.19
C GLU A 25 -20.47 -7.74 -2.63
N ARG A 26 -19.47 -7.57 -3.50
CA ARG A 26 -19.47 -8.12 -4.87
C ARG A 26 -19.13 -9.61 -4.90
N ASP A 27 -18.42 -10.11 -3.89
CA ASP A 27 -18.17 -11.54 -3.68
C ASP A 27 -18.35 -11.88 -2.19
N PRO A 28 -19.60 -11.93 -1.70
CA PRO A 28 -19.90 -12.17 -0.30
C PRO A 28 -19.53 -13.60 0.14
N THR A 29 -19.21 -14.48 -0.81
CA THR A 29 -18.80 -15.87 -0.56
C THR A 29 -17.30 -16.00 -0.30
N TYR A 30 -16.52 -14.96 -0.61
CA TYR A 30 -15.08 -14.96 -0.35
C TYR A 30 -14.83 -15.14 1.16
N PRO A 31 -13.99 -16.11 1.57
CA PRO A 31 -14.04 -16.62 2.94
C PRO A 31 -13.38 -15.69 3.98
N ILE A 32 -12.51 -14.80 3.52
CA ILE A 32 -11.75 -13.85 4.34
C ILE A 32 -11.99 -12.42 3.87
N ALA A 33 -11.69 -11.42 4.71
CA ALA A 33 -11.80 -10.03 4.30
C ALA A 33 -10.95 -9.73 3.04
N ARG A 34 -11.47 -8.86 2.18
CA ARG A 34 -10.75 -8.28 1.06
C ARG A 34 -9.44 -7.69 1.56
N GLY A 35 -8.36 -7.97 0.84
CA GLY A 35 -7.01 -7.65 1.28
C GLY A 35 -6.20 -8.87 1.72
N PHE A 36 -6.82 -10.04 1.88
CA PHE A 36 -6.10 -11.31 1.99
C PHE A 36 -6.33 -12.21 0.78
N GLY A 37 -5.30 -12.97 0.42
CA GLY A 37 -5.36 -14.13 -0.47
C GLY A 37 -4.70 -15.34 0.17
N TRP A 38 -4.86 -16.51 -0.42
CA TRP A 38 -4.14 -17.72 0.00
C TRP A 38 -3.62 -18.51 -1.20
N THR A 39 -2.56 -19.27 -0.98
CA THR A 39 -1.81 -19.96 -2.04
C THR A 39 -2.62 -21.03 -2.80
N GLY A 40 -3.64 -21.63 -2.17
CA GLY A 40 -4.54 -22.60 -2.79
C GLY A 40 -5.33 -22.09 -4.01
N LEU A 41 -5.51 -20.76 -4.12
CA LEU A 41 -6.16 -20.13 -5.29
C LEU A 41 -5.38 -20.33 -6.59
N ALA A 42 -4.05 -20.41 -6.53
CA ALA A 42 -3.17 -20.43 -7.69
C ALA A 42 -2.33 -21.71 -7.82
N ARG A 43 -2.42 -22.64 -6.87
CA ARG A 43 -1.58 -23.85 -6.83
C ARG A 43 -2.00 -24.89 -7.89
N ASN A 44 -1.05 -25.53 -8.57
CA ASN A 44 -1.37 -26.54 -9.59
C ASN A 44 -2.03 -27.80 -8.99
N ASP A 45 -1.44 -28.38 -7.93
CA ASP A 45 -2.06 -29.43 -7.13
C ASP A 45 -2.73 -28.79 -5.90
N PRO A 46 -4.06 -28.64 -5.86
CA PRO A 46 -4.76 -28.00 -4.75
C PRO A 46 -4.52 -28.69 -3.39
N SER A 47 -4.14 -29.97 -3.39
CA SER A 47 -3.96 -30.78 -2.17
C SER A 47 -2.50 -31.05 -1.79
N GLY A 48 -1.55 -30.54 -2.59
CA GLY A 48 -0.15 -30.93 -2.55
C GLY A 48 0.68 -30.26 -1.45
N ALA A 49 0.23 -29.13 -0.91
CA ALA A 49 0.90 -28.48 0.21
C ALA A 49 -0.03 -27.54 0.98
N LEU A 50 0.40 -27.20 2.20
CA LEU A 50 -0.32 -26.31 3.10
C LEU A 50 -0.56 -24.94 2.45
N ASP A 51 -1.76 -24.42 2.65
CA ASP A 51 -2.14 -23.09 2.24
C ASP A 51 -1.63 -22.04 3.23
N TYR A 52 -1.04 -20.99 2.68
CA TYR A 52 -0.61 -19.82 3.41
C TYR A 52 -1.50 -18.65 3.03
N ALA A 53 -2.09 -17.99 4.03
CA ALA A 53 -2.80 -16.73 3.84
C ALA A 53 -1.82 -15.56 4.02
N ALA A 54 -1.89 -14.58 3.12
CA ALA A 54 -1.05 -13.39 3.17
C ALA A 54 -1.86 -12.15 2.78
N LEU A 55 -1.38 -10.98 3.24
CA LEU A 55 -1.85 -9.70 2.72
C LEU A 55 -1.60 -9.65 1.20
N SER A 56 -2.58 -9.14 0.49
CA SER A 56 -2.54 -8.88 -0.95
C SER A 56 -2.47 -7.38 -1.21
N CYS A 57 -2.12 -6.98 -2.44
CA CYS A 57 -2.15 -5.57 -2.86
C CYS A 57 -3.51 -4.91 -2.58
N GLY A 58 -4.60 -5.68 -2.65
CA GLY A 58 -5.95 -5.18 -2.39
C GLY A 58 -6.20 -4.71 -0.95
N ALA A 59 -5.34 -5.04 0.01
CA ALA A 59 -5.44 -4.50 1.38
C ALA A 59 -5.24 -2.99 1.39
N CYS A 60 -4.28 -2.50 0.60
CA CYS A 60 -3.96 -1.08 0.46
C CYS A 60 -4.67 -0.42 -0.73
N HIS A 61 -4.91 -1.18 -1.80
CA HIS A 61 -5.28 -0.67 -3.12
C HIS A 61 -6.71 -1.02 -3.57
N ILE A 62 -7.64 -1.26 -2.63
CA ILE A 62 -9.08 -1.31 -2.93
C ILE A 62 -9.79 -0.35 -1.97
N GLY A 63 -10.09 0.83 -2.49
CA GLY A 63 -10.84 1.87 -1.78
C GLY A 63 -12.34 1.66 -1.85
N ARG A 64 -13.07 2.47 -1.07
CA ARG A 64 -14.53 2.50 -1.08
C ARG A 64 -15.01 3.95 -0.91
N VAL A 65 -16.15 4.27 -1.49
CA VAL A 65 -16.88 5.51 -1.23
C VAL A 65 -18.36 5.19 -1.02
N ARG A 66 -18.99 5.85 -0.07
CA ARG A 66 -20.43 5.72 0.18
C ARG A 66 -21.21 6.61 -0.77
N LEU A 67 -22.22 6.04 -1.42
CA LEU A 67 -23.13 6.75 -2.32
C LEU A 67 -24.31 7.36 -1.54
N ASP A 68 -25.10 8.20 -2.22
CA ASP A 68 -26.23 8.91 -1.61
C ASP A 68 -27.33 7.96 -1.09
N ASP A 69 -27.41 6.75 -1.62
CA ASP A 69 -28.34 5.69 -1.16
C ASP A 69 -27.77 4.84 0.00
N GLY A 70 -26.56 5.15 0.47
CA GLY A 70 -25.86 4.44 1.54
C GLY A 70 -25.03 3.24 1.08
N SER A 71 -25.17 2.80 -0.17
CA SER A 71 -24.38 1.69 -0.74
C SER A 71 -22.91 2.07 -0.89
N LEU A 72 -22.03 1.06 -0.95
CA LEU A 72 -20.60 1.24 -1.15
C LEU A 72 -20.23 1.02 -2.61
N ARG A 73 -19.58 2.02 -3.22
CA ARG A 73 -18.87 1.85 -4.48
C ARG A 73 -17.42 1.48 -4.20
N TYR A 74 -16.97 0.37 -4.76
CA TYR A 74 -15.59 -0.09 -4.68
C TYR A 74 -14.72 0.61 -5.72
N LEU A 75 -13.51 0.98 -5.32
CA LEU A 75 -12.52 1.68 -6.11
C LEU A 75 -11.31 0.74 -6.26
N ASP A 76 -11.38 -0.19 -7.22
CA ASP A 76 -10.28 -1.11 -7.49
C ASP A 76 -9.07 -0.30 -8.01
N GLY A 77 -7.90 -0.53 -7.41
CA GLY A 77 -6.70 0.31 -7.62
C GLY A 77 -6.70 1.61 -6.81
N GLY A 78 -7.76 1.92 -6.06
CA GLY A 78 -7.87 3.10 -5.20
C GLY A 78 -7.40 2.87 -3.78
N VAL A 79 -7.35 3.94 -2.99
CA VAL A 79 -6.80 3.90 -1.62
C VAL A 79 -7.79 3.26 -0.65
N ASN A 80 -7.40 2.18 0.02
CA ASN A 80 -8.11 1.71 1.20
C ASN A 80 -7.80 2.63 2.38
N ALA A 81 -8.60 3.69 2.51
CA ALA A 81 -8.40 4.71 3.53
C ALA A 81 -8.50 4.18 4.98
N GLN A 82 -9.09 3.00 5.21
CA GLN A 82 -9.27 2.46 6.55
C GLN A 82 -8.18 1.46 6.97
N PHE A 83 -7.48 0.83 6.02
CA PHE A 83 -6.51 -0.21 6.35
C PHE A 83 -5.33 0.34 7.16
N ASN A 84 -5.10 -0.24 8.33
CA ASN A 84 -4.02 0.12 9.24
C ASN A 84 -3.07 -1.09 9.42
N LEU A 85 -1.99 -1.10 8.64
CA LEU A 85 -0.98 -2.16 8.66
C LEU A 85 -0.31 -2.30 10.02
N VAL A 86 -0.07 -1.20 10.72
CA VAL A 86 0.57 -1.19 12.04
C VAL A 86 -0.33 -1.88 13.06
N GLN A 87 -1.62 -1.52 13.12
CA GLN A 87 -2.58 -2.18 14.01
C GLN A 87 -2.71 -3.66 13.75
N TYR A 88 -2.70 -4.09 12.48
CA TYR A 88 -2.67 -5.50 12.15
C TYR A 88 -1.46 -6.20 12.80
N ARG A 89 -0.25 -5.66 12.63
CA ARG A 89 0.98 -6.23 13.23
C ARG A 89 0.97 -6.21 14.76
N VAL A 90 0.49 -5.11 15.38
CA VAL A 90 0.36 -4.99 16.84
C VAL A 90 -0.59 -6.06 17.39
N ARG A 91 -1.75 -6.27 16.76
CA ARG A 91 -2.74 -7.28 17.17
C ARG A 91 -2.22 -8.71 17.01
N VAL A 92 -1.47 -8.99 15.93
CA VAL A 92 -0.74 -10.26 15.77
C VAL A 92 0.24 -10.45 16.92
N ARG A 93 1.05 -9.44 17.23
CA ARG A 93 2.03 -9.49 18.34
C ARG A 93 1.35 -9.68 19.69
N ASN A 94 0.24 -9.00 19.97
CA ASN A 94 -0.50 -9.16 21.22
C ASN A 94 -1.10 -10.55 21.34
N THR A 95 -1.63 -11.10 20.25
CA THR A 95 -2.10 -12.48 20.19
C THR A 95 -0.97 -13.47 20.51
N ILE A 96 0.22 -13.27 19.91
CA ILE A 96 1.41 -14.09 20.19
C ILE A 96 1.79 -13.99 21.67
N LYS A 97 1.91 -12.77 22.21
CA LYS A 97 2.24 -12.52 23.62
C LYS A 97 1.31 -13.26 24.56
N LYS A 98 0.01 -13.30 24.26
CA LYS A 98 -1.00 -14.02 25.05
C LYS A 98 -0.78 -15.54 25.02
N ILE A 99 -0.65 -16.13 23.83
CA ILE A 99 -0.54 -17.59 23.69
C ILE A 99 0.82 -18.13 24.14
N THR A 100 1.83 -17.27 24.24
CA THR A 100 3.15 -17.61 24.78
C THR A 100 3.38 -17.06 26.19
N ALA A 101 2.33 -16.67 26.92
CA ALA A 101 2.49 -16.15 28.27
C ALA A 101 3.25 -17.15 29.17
N ASP A 102 4.09 -16.61 30.06
CA ASP A 102 4.95 -17.33 31.00
C ASP A 102 6.06 -18.20 30.39
N ALA A 103 6.18 -18.26 29.06
CA ALA A 103 7.31 -18.94 28.41
C ALA A 103 8.59 -18.11 28.56
N THR A 104 9.66 -18.76 29.00
CA THR A 104 10.98 -18.16 29.24
C THR A 104 11.99 -18.54 28.16
N THR A 105 11.83 -19.68 27.48
CA THR A 105 12.68 -20.11 26.38
C THR A 105 11.97 -20.09 25.01
N PRO A 106 12.71 -20.04 23.89
CA PRO A 106 12.13 -20.20 22.55
C PRO A 106 11.33 -21.50 22.38
N GLU A 107 11.83 -22.61 22.92
CA GLU A 107 11.18 -23.93 22.83
C GLU A 107 9.84 -23.93 23.58
N GLU A 108 9.81 -23.35 24.78
CA GLU A 108 8.57 -23.18 25.56
C GLU A 108 7.55 -22.30 24.81
N LYS A 109 8.01 -21.24 24.13
CA LYS A 109 7.14 -20.38 23.33
C LYS A 109 6.52 -21.16 22.17
N ILE A 110 7.31 -21.96 21.46
CA ILE A 110 6.84 -22.79 20.34
C ILE A 110 5.85 -23.83 20.84
N GLU A 111 6.17 -24.55 21.93
CA GLU A 111 5.28 -25.57 22.51
C GLU A 111 3.93 -24.98 22.92
N ARG A 112 3.93 -23.87 23.66
CA ARG A 112 2.70 -23.23 24.14
C ARG A 112 1.86 -22.66 23.00
N ALA A 113 2.48 -21.96 22.06
CA ALA A 113 1.79 -21.43 20.90
C ALA A 113 1.17 -22.56 20.07
N THR A 114 1.93 -23.65 19.83
CA THR A 114 1.44 -24.82 19.11
C THR A 114 0.23 -25.42 19.81
N ARG A 115 0.32 -25.67 21.12
CA ARG A 115 -0.82 -26.18 21.91
C ARG A 115 -2.03 -25.27 21.81
N ALA A 116 -1.86 -23.95 21.97
CA ALA A 116 -2.95 -23.00 21.90
C ALA A 116 -3.62 -22.97 20.52
N ILE A 117 -2.82 -23.03 19.45
CA ILE A 117 -3.30 -23.07 18.06
C ILE A 117 -4.07 -24.35 17.80
N LEU A 118 -3.56 -25.51 18.23
CA LEU A 118 -4.24 -26.80 18.07
C LEU A 118 -5.59 -26.85 18.81
N VAL A 119 -5.64 -26.38 20.06
CA VAL A 119 -6.90 -26.31 20.82
C VAL A 119 -7.90 -25.39 20.14
N ALA A 120 -7.46 -24.23 19.62
CA ALA A 120 -8.33 -23.31 18.91
C ALA A 120 -8.81 -23.88 17.57
N LEU A 121 -7.94 -24.61 16.86
CA LEU A 121 -8.26 -25.30 15.62
C LEU A 121 -9.32 -26.37 15.83
N ASP A 122 -9.11 -27.26 16.81
CA ASP A 122 -10.06 -28.33 17.16
C ASP A 122 -11.44 -27.75 17.51
N LYS A 123 -11.46 -26.69 18.32
CA LYS A 123 -12.71 -26.02 18.69
C LYS A 123 -13.43 -25.39 17.50
N ALA A 124 -12.69 -24.72 16.61
CA ALA A 124 -13.27 -24.11 15.41
C ALA A 124 -13.83 -25.17 14.47
N HIS A 125 -13.05 -26.22 14.19
CA HIS A 125 -13.42 -27.28 13.25
C HIS A 125 -14.52 -28.21 13.79
N ALA A 126 -14.65 -28.35 15.10
CA ALA A 126 -15.79 -29.05 15.71
C ALA A 126 -17.12 -28.28 15.56
N GLN A 127 -17.06 -26.95 15.46
CA GLN A 127 -18.25 -26.10 15.29
C GLN A 127 -18.64 -25.95 13.82
N ASP A 128 -17.67 -25.83 12.93
CA ASP A 128 -17.87 -25.69 11.50
C ASP A 128 -16.79 -26.46 10.73
N ARG A 129 -17.21 -27.38 9.87
CA ARG A 129 -16.32 -28.19 9.02
C ARG A 129 -15.73 -27.43 7.83
N ASN A 130 -16.16 -26.19 7.61
CA ASN A 130 -15.71 -25.31 6.54
C ASN A 130 -15.27 -23.95 7.09
N TYR A 131 -14.69 -23.93 8.29
CA TYR A 131 -14.44 -22.72 9.05
C TYR A 131 -13.51 -21.74 8.31
N PHE A 132 -12.47 -22.24 7.64
CA PHE A 132 -11.46 -21.40 6.98
C PHE A 132 -11.85 -21.00 5.57
N TYR A 133 -12.44 -21.93 4.81
CA TYR A 133 -12.69 -21.73 3.38
C TYR A 133 -14.16 -21.48 3.04
N LYS A 134 -15.08 -21.66 3.99
CA LYS A 134 -16.53 -21.38 3.85
C LYS A 134 -17.19 -21.99 2.60
N ASN A 135 -16.75 -23.18 2.16
CA ASN A 135 -17.20 -23.81 0.90
C ASN A 135 -17.00 -22.93 -0.35
N TYR A 136 -16.02 -22.03 -0.32
CA TYR A 136 -15.74 -21.14 -1.44
C TYR A 136 -15.41 -21.93 -2.71
N SER A 137 -15.80 -21.40 -3.86
CA SER A 137 -15.48 -21.98 -5.17
C SER A 137 -14.93 -20.90 -6.08
N PHE A 138 -13.80 -21.18 -6.73
CA PHE A 138 -13.13 -20.23 -7.61
C PHE A 138 -12.45 -20.95 -8.76
N ALA A 139 -12.68 -20.47 -9.99
CA ALA A 139 -12.06 -21.02 -11.21
C ALA A 139 -12.12 -22.56 -11.31
N GLY A 140 -13.29 -23.16 -11.01
CA GLY A 140 -13.51 -24.61 -11.05
C GLY A 140 -12.95 -25.38 -9.85
N ARG A 141 -12.33 -24.71 -8.88
CA ARG A 141 -11.85 -25.29 -7.62
C ARG A 141 -12.92 -25.20 -6.56
N ARG A 142 -12.98 -26.20 -5.69
CA ARG A 142 -13.87 -26.25 -4.52
C ARG A 142 -13.03 -26.34 -3.26
N PHE A 143 -13.22 -25.39 -2.35
CA PHE A 143 -12.58 -25.35 -1.05
C PHE A 143 -13.59 -25.79 0.02
N ASP A 144 -13.99 -27.06 -0.07
CA ASP A 144 -15.01 -27.68 0.80
C ASP A 144 -14.39 -28.37 2.02
N ALA A 145 -15.21 -29.05 2.82
CA ALA A 145 -14.79 -29.73 4.03
C ALA A 145 -13.69 -30.79 3.79
N ALA A 146 -13.67 -31.42 2.61
CA ALA A 146 -12.62 -32.39 2.28
C ALA A 146 -11.29 -31.68 2.04
N TYR A 147 -11.32 -30.55 1.33
CA TYR A 147 -10.16 -29.68 1.17
C TYR A 147 -9.66 -29.17 2.53
N GLU A 148 -10.54 -28.67 3.38
CA GLU A 148 -10.18 -28.15 4.71
C GLU A 148 -9.57 -29.25 5.60
N THR A 149 -10.16 -30.45 5.61
CA THR A 149 -9.61 -31.60 6.34
C THR A 149 -8.19 -31.92 5.87
N ARG A 150 -7.95 -31.94 4.56
CA ARG A 150 -6.61 -32.17 4.00
C ARG A 150 -5.61 -31.09 4.41
N GLN A 151 -6.03 -29.83 4.43
CA GLN A 151 -5.18 -28.71 4.86
C GLN A 151 -4.82 -28.81 6.35
N ILE A 152 -5.76 -29.25 7.19
CA ILE A 152 -5.51 -29.54 8.60
C ILE A 152 -4.51 -30.69 8.74
N GLU A 153 -4.68 -31.80 8.00
CA GLU A 153 -3.71 -32.91 8.02
C GLU A 153 -2.30 -32.45 7.66
N LEU A 154 -2.15 -31.62 6.63
CA LEU A 154 -0.86 -31.06 6.20
C LEU A 154 -0.25 -30.15 7.28
N PHE A 155 -1.07 -29.32 7.94
CA PHE A 155 -0.62 -28.51 9.08
C PHE A 155 -0.15 -29.40 10.24
N MET A 156 -0.89 -30.45 10.58
CA MET A 156 -0.61 -31.34 11.70
C MET A 156 0.69 -32.14 11.53
N GLN A 157 1.14 -32.39 10.30
CA GLN A 157 2.40 -33.10 10.03
C GLN A 157 3.64 -32.39 10.58
N ASP A 158 3.61 -31.05 10.63
CA ASP A 158 4.77 -30.23 11.02
C ASP A 158 4.37 -28.97 11.81
N ALA A 159 3.30 -29.08 12.61
CA ALA A 159 2.71 -27.94 13.30
C ALA A 159 3.73 -27.15 14.14
N PRO A 160 4.63 -27.76 14.94
CA PRO A 160 5.63 -27.02 15.71
C PRO A 160 6.55 -26.16 14.83
N ALA A 161 7.07 -26.68 13.72
CA ALA A 161 7.98 -25.92 12.85
C ALA A 161 7.25 -24.84 12.05
N ILE A 162 6.00 -25.08 11.64
CA ILE A 162 5.16 -24.06 11.01
C ILE A 162 4.88 -22.91 11.99
N VAL A 163 4.54 -23.25 13.24
CA VAL A 163 4.30 -22.27 14.30
C VAL A 163 5.59 -21.51 14.63
N GLU A 164 6.73 -22.17 14.73
CA GLU A 164 8.04 -21.52 14.91
C GLU A 164 8.32 -20.48 13.81
N LYS A 165 8.11 -20.85 12.54
CA LYS A 165 8.28 -19.92 11.40
C LYS A 165 7.35 -18.72 11.52
N PHE A 166 6.08 -18.94 11.88
CA PHE A 166 5.11 -17.86 12.11
C PHE A 166 5.53 -16.94 13.25
N LEU A 167 5.90 -17.49 14.42
CA LEU A 167 6.34 -16.73 15.59
C LEU A 167 7.59 -15.89 15.27
N THR A 168 8.58 -16.51 14.62
CA THR A 168 9.82 -15.85 14.20
C THR A 168 9.53 -14.69 13.26
N ARG A 169 8.73 -14.96 12.22
CA ARG A 169 8.36 -13.95 11.22
C ARG A 169 7.61 -12.77 11.83
N ALA A 170 6.55 -13.03 12.59
CA ALA A 170 5.75 -11.99 13.22
C ALA A 170 6.53 -11.20 14.28
N GLY A 171 7.44 -11.87 15.00
CA GLY A 171 8.37 -11.22 15.93
C GLY A 171 9.29 -10.24 15.21
N LEU A 172 9.90 -10.65 14.10
CA LEU A 172 10.77 -9.79 13.29
C LEU A 172 10.03 -8.59 12.72
N GLU A 173 8.80 -8.77 12.22
CA GLU A 173 7.98 -7.65 11.69
C GLU A 173 7.63 -6.61 12.74
N TYR A 174 7.46 -7.03 14.00
CA TYR A 174 7.18 -6.12 15.09
C TYR A 174 8.45 -5.42 15.58
N VAL A 175 9.57 -6.14 15.70
CA VAL A 175 10.86 -5.55 16.06
C VAL A 175 11.29 -4.52 15.00
N SER A 176 11.18 -4.87 13.72
CA SER A 176 11.53 -3.95 12.62
C SER A 176 10.67 -2.70 12.58
N LEU A 177 9.39 -2.80 12.95
CA LEU A 177 8.52 -1.64 13.14
C LEU A 177 9.04 -0.74 14.26
N LEU A 178 9.43 -1.32 15.39
CA LEU A 178 9.98 -0.55 16.51
C LEU A 178 11.31 0.12 16.13
N ASP A 179 12.21 -0.59 15.44
CA ASP A 179 13.49 -0.02 14.97
C ASP A 179 13.26 1.21 14.08
N LEU A 180 12.31 1.12 13.15
CA LEU A 180 11.90 2.23 12.30
C LEU A 180 11.35 3.41 13.12
N VAL A 181 10.42 3.12 14.04
CA VAL A 181 9.74 4.13 14.86
C VAL A 181 10.74 4.86 15.76
N PHE A 182 11.55 4.13 16.53
CA PHE A 182 12.52 4.74 17.43
C PHE A 182 13.65 5.47 16.69
N LYS A 183 13.95 5.06 15.45
CA LYS A 183 14.95 5.74 14.61
C LYS A 183 14.45 7.08 14.07
N ASN A 184 13.24 7.12 13.50
CA ASN A 184 12.79 8.25 12.69
C ASN A 184 11.66 9.08 13.29
N TYR A 185 10.94 8.58 14.28
CA TYR A 185 9.71 9.20 14.79
C TYR A 185 9.82 9.59 16.27
N LYS A 186 10.96 10.16 16.66
CA LYS A 186 11.23 10.56 18.04
C LYS A 186 10.21 11.59 18.55
N GLY A 187 9.59 11.30 19.69
CA GLY A 187 8.50 12.10 20.27
C GLY A 187 7.13 11.86 19.63
N PHE A 188 7.03 10.91 18.70
CA PHE A 188 5.81 10.53 17.99
C PHE A 188 5.63 9.00 17.94
N GLU A 189 6.32 8.27 18.82
CA GLU A 189 6.39 6.81 18.83
C GLU A 189 5.04 6.18 19.17
N GLU A 190 4.29 6.76 20.11
CA GLU A 190 2.96 6.26 20.50
C GLU A 190 2.01 6.29 19.29
N GLN A 191 1.94 7.42 18.60
CA GLN A 191 1.08 7.59 17.42
C GLN A 191 1.51 6.65 16.29
N MET A 192 2.81 6.51 16.04
CA MET A 192 3.31 5.62 14.99
C MET A 192 3.16 4.14 15.32
N THR A 193 3.16 3.75 16.59
CA THR A 193 2.83 2.39 17.02
C THR A 193 1.34 2.12 17.03
N GLN A 194 0.49 3.16 17.07
CA GLN A 194 -0.94 3.02 16.74
C GLN A 194 -1.19 2.99 15.22
N GLY A 195 -0.33 3.65 14.43
CA GLY A 195 -0.46 3.75 12.98
C GLY A 195 -1.68 4.55 12.51
N PHE A 196 -1.81 4.64 11.19
CA PHE A 196 -2.77 5.52 10.54
C PHE A 196 -3.48 4.74 9.42
N GLY A 197 -4.81 4.78 9.40
CA GLY A 197 -5.58 4.13 8.34
C GLY A 197 -5.28 4.80 6.99
N GLY A 198 -5.01 3.99 5.96
CA GLY A 198 -4.71 4.49 4.62
C GLY A 198 -3.27 4.99 4.44
N MET A 199 -2.41 4.83 5.45
CA MET A 199 -1.03 5.32 5.43
C MET A 199 -0.03 4.25 5.84
N ALA A 200 1.17 4.34 5.30
CA ALA A 200 2.32 3.59 5.79
C ALA A 200 3.64 4.28 5.44
N ASP A 201 4.65 4.04 6.26
CA ASP A 201 6.05 4.18 5.87
C ASP A 201 6.50 2.90 5.15
N ALA A 202 5.99 2.69 3.92
CA ALA A 202 6.15 1.44 3.18
C ALA A 202 7.63 1.11 2.90
N THR A 203 8.41 2.13 2.52
CA THR A 203 9.85 1.97 2.31
C THR A 203 10.54 1.65 3.63
N GLY A 204 10.27 2.41 4.70
CA GLY A 204 10.85 2.16 6.01
C GLY A 204 10.53 0.78 6.56
N VAL A 205 9.30 0.28 6.35
CA VAL A 205 8.90 -1.08 6.74
C VAL A 205 9.72 -2.14 6.03
N SER A 206 9.93 -2.01 4.71
CA SER A 206 10.69 -3.00 3.95
C SER A 206 12.18 -3.01 4.33
N THR A 207 12.77 -1.84 4.55
CA THR A 207 14.20 -1.70 4.83
C THR A 207 14.53 -2.04 6.28
N SER A 208 13.68 -1.66 7.24
CA SER A 208 13.86 -2.06 8.63
C SER A 208 13.69 -3.56 8.81
N MET A 209 12.87 -4.23 7.98
CA MET A 209 12.78 -5.68 7.99
C MET A 209 14.07 -6.35 7.54
N VAL A 210 14.76 -5.78 6.53
CA VAL A 210 16.10 -6.25 6.11
C VAL A 210 17.11 -6.07 7.24
N TYR A 211 17.08 -4.92 7.92
CA TYR A 211 17.92 -4.63 9.09
C TYR A 211 17.70 -5.64 10.22
N ALA A 212 16.45 -5.80 10.69
CA ALA A 212 16.11 -6.71 11.79
C ALA A 212 16.45 -8.18 11.44
N ALA A 213 16.26 -8.58 10.18
CA ALA A 213 16.63 -9.91 9.73
C ALA A 213 18.16 -10.11 9.72
N ALA A 214 18.95 -9.09 9.41
CA ALA A 214 20.42 -9.13 9.47
C ALA A 214 20.92 -9.18 10.92
N GLU A 215 20.34 -8.40 11.83
CA GLU A 215 20.62 -8.49 13.26
C GLU A 215 20.31 -9.89 13.81
N ALA A 216 19.16 -10.46 13.45
CA ALA A 216 18.78 -11.81 13.88
C ALA A 216 19.73 -12.91 13.37
N ARG A 217 20.51 -12.65 12.31
CA ARG A 217 21.57 -13.53 11.80
C ARG A 217 22.95 -13.23 12.42
N GLY A 218 23.06 -12.24 13.30
CA GLY A 218 24.32 -11.82 13.92
C GLY A 218 25.23 -10.98 13.02
N GLU A 219 24.70 -10.38 11.96
CA GLU A 219 25.47 -9.62 10.96
C GLU A 219 25.85 -8.19 11.41
N ASN A 220 25.36 -7.74 12.57
CA ASN A 220 25.63 -6.41 13.17
C ASN A 220 25.58 -5.24 12.15
N PRO A 221 24.46 -5.07 11.40
CA PRO A 221 24.30 -3.96 10.47
C PRO A 221 24.40 -2.60 11.18
N ASP A 222 24.99 -1.59 10.53
CA ASP A 222 25.04 -0.24 11.11
C ASP A 222 23.66 0.45 10.99
N PRO A 223 22.98 0.77 12.11
CA PRO A 223 21.66 1.42 12.09
C PRO A 223 21.68 2.83 11.52
N LYS A 224 22.85 3.45 11.31
CA LYS A 224 22.94 4.76 10.63
C LYS A 224 22.80 4.66 9.12
N THR A 225 23.25 3.55 8.53
CA THR A 225 23.30 3.36 7.08
C THR A 225 22.25 2.37 6.59
N SER A 226 21.85 1.42 7.43
CA SER A 226 20.97 0.30 7.09
C SER A 226 19.49 0.57 7.42
N LEU A 227 19.19 1.53 8.31
CA LEU A 227 17.84 2.04 8.53
C LEU A 227 17.63 3.33 7.74
N PRO A 228 16.37 3.67 7.37
CA PRO A 228 16.08 4.91 6.66
C PRO A 228 16.59 6.14 7.42
N PRO A 229 17.15 7.14 6.73
CA PRO A 229 17.70 8.34 7.37
C PRO A 229 16.61 9.37 7.75
N THR A 230 15.39 9.23 7.22
CA THR A 230 14.29 10.17 7.41
C THR A 230 12.94 9.44 7.53
N PRO A 231 11.92 10.08 8.13
CA PRO A 231 10.53 9.58 8.09
C PRO A 231 10.01 9.43 6.67
N GLY A 232 9.41 8.28 6.34
CA GLY A 232 8.85 8.01 5.02
C GLY A 232 7.34 7.76 4.99
N ILE A 233 6.59 8.14 6.03
CA ILE A 233 5.14 7.91 6.07
C ILE A 233 4.42 8.67 4.95
N THR A 234 3.55 7.95 4.24
CA THR A 234 2.75 8.46 3.11
C THR A 234 1.35 7.85 3.13
N ASP A 235 0.42 8.48 2.41
CA ASP A 235 -0.81 7.78 2.02
C ASP A 235 -0.47 6.65 1.04
N PHE A 236 -1.28 5.60 1.03
CA PHE A 236 -1.25 4.64 -0.06
C PHE A 236 -1.54 5.35 -1.38
N MET A 237 -0.90 4.89 -2.44
CA MET A 237 -1.10 5.46 -3.77
C MET A 237 -2.26 4.77 -4.48
N ALA A 238 -2.96 5.53 -5.31
CA ALA A 238 -3.74 4.94 -6.39
C ALA A 238 -2.82 4.28 -7.42
N VAL A 239 -3.20 3.09 -7.88
CA VAL A 239 -2.41 2.21 -8.75
C VAL A 239 -3.08 1.89 -10.09
N TRP A 240 -4.17 2.59 -10.44
CA TRP A 240 -4.72 2.56 -11.80
C TRP A 240 -3.84 3.36 -12.78
N GLU A 241 -4.05 3.13 -14.07
CA GLU A 241 -3.42 3.85 -15.19
C GLU A 241 -1.90 3.94 -15.09
N GLN A 242 -1.23 2.85 -14.68
CA GLN A 242 0.23 2.87 -14.50
C GLN A 242 0.99 3.07 -15.81
N GLU A 243 0.36 2.80 -16.96
CA GLU A 243 0.91 3.14 -18.27
C GLU A 243 1.28 4.62 -18.36
N LYS A 244 0.44 5.53 -17.85
CA LYS A 244 0.69 6.98 -17.90
C LYS A 244 1.88 7.43 -17.04
N ARG A 245 2.46 6.53 -16.25
CA ARG A 245 3.64 6.75 -15.41
C ARG A 245 4.83 5.94 -15.90
N LEU A 246 4.72 5.26 -17.04
CA LEU A 246 5.78 4.42 -17.57
C LEU A 246 6.98 5.27 -17.97
N ALA A 247 8.15 4.87 -17.49
CA ALA A 247 9.42 5.44 -17.94
C ALA A 247 9.85 4.84 -19.27
N HIS A 248 10.67 5.57 -20.02
CA HIS A 248 11.17 5.16 -21.32
C HIS A 248 12.69 5.20 -21.37
N TRP A 249 13.30 4.38 -22.23
CA TRP A 249 14.72 4.53 -22.50
C TRP A 249 15.03 5.84 -23.21
N SER A 250 16.12 6.49 -22.80
CA SER A 250 16.75 7.54 -23.57
C SER A 250 17.11 7.03 -24.98
N PRO A 251 17.27 7.90 -26.00
CA PRO A 251 17.58 7.47 -27.37
C PRO A 251 18.85 6.60 -27.50
N ASP A 252 19.81 6.76 -26.57
CA ASP A 252 21.04 5.98 -26.48
C ASP A 252 20.94 4.74 -25.56
N GLN A 253 19.77 4.49 -24.96
CA GLN A 253 19.43 3.36 -24.08
C GLN A 253 20.29 3.26 -22.81
N THR A 254 20.91 4.37 -22.40
CA THR A 254 21.77 4.41 -21.21
C THR A 254 20.98 4.74 -19.94
N GLN A 255 19.89 5.50 -20.03
CA GLN A 255 19.12 5.96 -18.87
C GLN A 255 17.62 5.77 -19.10
N LEU A 256 16.88 5.69 -18.00
CA LEU A 256 15.42 5.82 -18.03
C LEU A 256 15.06 7.29 -17.82
N VAL A 257 14.26 7.81 -18.72
CA VAL A 257 13.75 9.17 -18.74
C VAL A 257 12.24 9.13 -18.80
N ASP A 258 11.60 10.23 -18.42
CA ASP A 258 10.14 10.34 -18.39
C ASP A 258 9.48 9.32 -17.44
N GLY A 259 8.25 9.59 -17.00
CA GLY A 259 7.55 8.75 -16.03
C GLY A 259 8.32 8.46 -14.72
N GLY A 260 7.99 7.34 -14.07
CA GLY A 260 8.55 6.97 -12.78
C GLY A 260 7.54 6.26 -11.88
N GLY A 261 8.04 5.51 -10.91
CA GLY A 261 7.22 4.78 -9.94
C GLY A 261 7.11 5.47 -8.57
N GLN A 262 6.10 5.09 -7.80
CA GLN A 262 5.86 5.61 -6.44
C GLN A 262 5.64 7.14 -6.42
N TRP A 263 5.93 7.81 -5.29
CA TRP A 263 5.71 9.25 -5.11
C TRP A 263 6.79 10.13 -5.76
N ASN A 264 8.01 9.63 -5.88
CA ASN A 264 9.15 10.41 -6.37
C ASN A 264 9.86 9.82 -7.59
N GLY A 265 9.40 8.71 -8.16
CA GLY A 265 9.92 8.18 -9.43
C GLY A 265 11.02 7.13 -9.27
N ASN A 266 11.52 6.90 -8.06
CA ASN A 266 12.78 6.21 -7.80
C ASN A 266 12.82 4.71 -8.18
N ILE A 267 11.68 4.08 -8.45
CA ILE A 267 11.60 2.70 -8.98
C ILE A 267 10.86 2.76 -10.33
N PRO A 268 11.55 3.06 -11.44
CA PRO A 268 10.92 3.45 -12.70
C PRO A 268 10.30 2.27 -13.46
N ILE A 269 10.82 1.05 -13.30
CA ILE A 269 10.33 -0.14 -14.02
C ILE A 269 9.22 -0.82 -13.20
N PRO A 270 8.02 -1.07 -13.78
CA PRO A 270 6.87 -1.65 -13.07
C PRO A 270 7.13 -2.97 -12.35
N ILE A 271 7.83 -3.94 -12.96
CA ILE A 271 8.10 -5.24 -12.30
C ILE A 271 8.84 -5.07 -10.97
N PHE A 272 9.85 -4.20 -10.92
CA PHE A 272 10.60 -3.93 -9.69
C PHE A 272 9.80 -3.10 -8.69
N ARG A 273 8.93 -2.21 -9.16
CA ARG A 273 8.01 -1.45 -8.30
C ARG A 273 7.02 -2.36 -7.59
N ASN A 274 6.45 -3.33 -8.31
CA ASN A 274 5.52 -4.31 -7.74
C ASN A 274 6.24 -5.26 -6.79
N LEU A 275 7.45 -5.71 -7.15
CA LEU A 275 8.30 -6.49 -6.25
C LEU A 275 8.65 -5.72 -4.97
N ALA A 276 8.94 -4.43 -5.04
CA ALA A 276 9.19 -3.61 -3.86
C ALA A 276 7.96 -3.59 -2.91
N ALA A 277 6.75 -3.49 -3.47
CA ALA A 277 5.51 -3.55 -2.69
C ALA A 277 5.30 -4.92 -2.04
N GLU A 278 5.62 -6.02 -2.73
CA GLU A 278 5.59 -7.38 -2.18
C GLU A 278 6.52 -7.53 -0.96
N LEU A 279 7.73 -6.96 -1.05
CA LEU A 279 8.68 -6.97 0.07
C LEU A 279 8.17 -6.16 1.28
N THR A 280 7.44 -5.06 1.06
CA THR A 280 6.77 -4.30 2.15
C THR A 280 5.72 -5.13 2.88
N LEU A 281 4.99 -6.00 2.16
CA LEU A 281 4.03 -6.95 2.75
C LEU A 281 4.70 -8.10 3.51
N GLY A 282 6.02 -8.12 3.51
CA GLY A 282 6.80 -9.08 4.27
C GLY A 282 7.21 -10.31 3.49
N LEU A 283 7.16 -10.27 2.17
CA LEU A 283 7.68 -11.35 1.35
C LEU A 283 9.22 -11.28 1.30
N GLY A 284 9.87 -12.45 1.21
CA GLY A 284 11.32 -12.61 1.38
C GLY A 284 12.01 -13.21 0.15
N ARG A 285 13.00 -14.09 0.36
CA ARG A 285 13.64 -14.80 -0.77
C ARG A 285 12.68 -15.72 -1.53
N ASP A 286 11.61 -16.17 -0.88
CA ASP A 286 10.56 -17.01 -1.46
C ASP A 286 9.41 -16.18 -2.08
N THR A 287 9.67 -14.90 -2.38
CA THR A 287 8.69 -14.02 -3.04
C THR A 287 8.29 -14.59 -4.40
N ASP A 288 6.98 -14.72 -4.62
CA ASP A 288 6.42 -15.23 -5.85
C ASP A 288 6.27 -14.10 -6.90
N ILE A 289 7.31 -13.92 -7.72
CA ILE A 289 7.36 -12.88 -8.75
C ILE A 289 6.25 -12.97 -9.81
N ARG A 290 5.49 -14.07 -9.86
CA ARG A 290 4.29 -14.15 -10.71
C ARG A 290 3.25 -13.10 -10.31
N ILE A 291 3.16 -12.76 -9.03
CA ILE A 291 2.23 -11.74 -8.53
C ILE A 291 2.65 -10.36 -9.08
N ALA A 292 3.93 -10.02 -9.02
CA ALA A 292 4.45 -8.77 -9.55
C ALA A 292 4.25 -8.65 -11.06
N ALA A 293 4.49 -9.74 -11.80
CA ALA A 293 4.30 -9.81 -13.25
C ALA A 293 2.82 -9.68 -13.64
N PHE A 294 1.92 -10.39 -12.97
CA PHE A 294 0.48 -10.26 -13.18
C PHE A 294 -0.01 -8.85 -12.83
N SER A 295 0.48 -8.29 -11.73
CA SER A 295 0.09 -6.95 -11.29
C SER A 295 0.58 -5.86 -12.24
N GLU A 296 1.71 -6.07 -12.93
CA GLU A 296 2.15 -5.12 -13.96
C GLU A 296 1.14 -5.05 -15.11
N ASP A 297 0.74 -6.21 -15.64
CA ASP A 297 -0.23 -6.29 -16.73
C ASP A 297 -1.59 -5.72 -16.32
N LEU A 298 -2.11 -6.14 -15.16
CA LEU A 298 -3.38 -5.66 -14.62
C LEU A 298 -3.39 -4.14 -14.43
N LEU A 299 -2.37 -3.59 -13.77
CA LEU A 299 -2.36 -2.19 -13.33
C LEU A 299 -1.96 -1.21 -14.45
N ARG A 300 -1.36 -1.70 -15.54
CA ARG A 300 -1.02 -0.91 -16.73
C ARG A 300 -2.25 -0.17 -17.25
N ASP A 301 -3.31 -0.94 -17.51
CA ASP A 301 -4.52 -0.46 -18.19
C ASP A 301 -5.76 -0.41 -17.28
N LEU A 302 -5.63 -0.75 -15.99
CA LEU A 302 -6.71 -0.59 -15.01
C LEU A 302 -7.23 0.85 -15.07
N PRO A 303 -8.49 1.11 -15.46
CA PRO A 303 -8.98 2.47 -15.62
C PRO A 303 -9.17 3.15 -14.26
N ALA A 304 -8.99 4.46 -14.25
CA ALA A 304 -9.38 5.26 -13.11
C ALA A 304 -10.91 5.23 -12.90
N PRO A 305 -11.41 5.26 -11.65
CA PRO A 305 -12.84 5.19 -11.39
C PRO A 305 -13.53 6.50 -11.81
N VAL A 306 -14.69 6.37 -12.45
CA VAL A 306 -15.52 7.54 -12.83
C VAL A 306 -16.20 8.12 -11.58
N TYR A 307 -16.21 9.44 -11.48
CA TYR A 307 -16.91 10.17 -10.42
C TYR A 307 -18.39 9.78 -10.38
N PRO A 308 -18.91 9.30 -9.24
CA PRO A 308 -20.23 8.69 -9.17
C PRO A 308 -21.37 9.70 -8.94
N PHE A 309 -21.06 10.99 -8.77
CA PHE A 309 -22.03 12.02 -8.41
C PHE A 309 -22.24 13.04 -9.55
N PRO A 310 -23.25 13.93 -9.47
CA PRO A 310 -23.51 14.93 -10.50
C PRO A 310 -22.33 15.89 -10.72
N VAL A 311 -22.17 16.32 -11.97
CA VAL A 311 -21.16 17.29 -12.41
C VAL A 311 -21.84 18.45 -13.14
N ASP A 312 -21.49 19.68 -12.79
CA ASP A 312 -21.81 20.88 -13.56
C ASP A 312 -20.86 20.99 -14.76
N LEU A 313 -21.33 20.54 -15.93
CA LEU A 313 -20.54 20.53 -17.15
C LEU A 313 -20.17 21.94 -17.65
N ALA A 314 -20.98 22.96 -17.37
CA ALA A 314 -20.67 24.32 -17.79
C ALA A 314 -19.52 24.91 -16.96
N LEU A 315 -19.52 24.65 -15.65
CA LEU A 315 -18.43 25.03 -14.76
C LEU A 315 -17.17 24.19 -15.03
N ALA A 316 -17.31 22.87 -15.23
CA ALA A 316 -16.20 22.00 -15.61
C ALA A 316 -15.52 22.46 -16.91
N LYS A 317 -16.27 22.94 -17.90
CA LYS A 317 -15.70 23.50 -19.14
C LYS A 317 -14.84 24.74 -18.88
N LYS A 318 -15.23 25.60 -17.93
CA LYS A 318 -14.39 26.74 -17.50
C LYS A 318 -13.14 26.25 -16.78
N GLY A 319 -13.28 25.27 -15.90
CA GLY A 319 -12.17 24.64 -15.19
C GLY A 319 -11.16 23.98 -16.11
N ALA A 320 -11.61 23.36 -17.21
CA ALA A 320 -10.75 22.76 -18.21
C ALA A 320 -9.76 23.78 -18.80
N ALA A 321 -10.26 24.97 -19.17
CA ALA A 321 -9.41 26.03 -19.71
C ALA A 321 -8.36 26.51 -18.69
N LEU A 322 -8.77 26.70 -17.42
CA LEU A 322 -7.84 27.11 -16.35
C LEU A 322 -6.79 26.03 -16.04
N PHE A 323 -7.21 24.75 -16.08
CA PHE A 323 -6.33 23.61 -15.88
C PHE A 323 -5.30 23.48 -16.99
N ASP A 324 -5.73 23.61 -18.26
CA ASP A 324 -4.82 23.53 -19.41
C ASP A 324 -3.79 24.67 -19.35
N GLU A 325 -4.18 25.84 -18.84
CA GLU A 325 -3.29 26.98 -18.68
C GLU A 325 -2.27 26.80 -17.54
N ASN A 326 -2.66 26.21 -16.40
CA ASN A 326 -1.87 26.28 -15.16
C ASN A 326 -1.37 24.94 -14.62
N CYS A 327 -2.01 23.83 -14.98
CA CYS A 327 -1.78 22.54 -14.32
C CYS A 327 -1.23 21.47 -15.27
N ALA A 328 -1.71 21.47 -16.52
CA ALA A 328 -1.40 20.43 -17.50
C ALA A 328 0.10 20.31 -17.82
N ALA A 329 0.87 21.39 -17.68
CA ALA A 329 2.31 21.36 -17.86
C ALA A 329 2.99 20.37 -16.92
N CYS A 330 2.58 20.29 -15.65
CA CYS A 330 3.15 19.35 -14.68
C CYS A 330 2.40 18.01 -14.66
N HIS A 331 1.06 18.04 -14.68
CA HIS A 331 0.22 16.85 -14.50
C HIS A 331 -0.09 16.09 -15.80
N ARG A 332 0.93 15.88 -16.64
CA ARG A 332 0.83 15.17 -17.91
C ARG A 332 1.31 13.71 -17.78
N SER A 333 0.83 12.85 -18.69
CA SER A 333 1.36 11.49 -18.82
C SER A 333 2.87 11.51 -19.10
N HIS A 334 3.56 10.51 -18.57
CA HIS A 334 5.00 10.30 -18.70
C HIS A 334 5.84 11.49 -18.22
N ASN A 335 5.34 12.35 -17.32
CA ASN A 335 6.19 13.34 -16.69
C ASN A 335 7.06 12.71 -15.59
N GLY A 336 8.36 12.58 -15.85
CA GLY A 336 9.33 12.08 -14.87
C GLY A 336 10.05 13.17 -14.07
N LYS A 337 9.72 14.44 -14.29
CA LYS A 337 10.35 15.54 -13.55
C LYS A 337 10.05 15.43 -12.06
N VAL A 338 11.10 15.64 -11.27
CA VAL A 338 11.06 15.70 -9.80
C VAL A 338 10.96 17.15 -9.39
N TYR A 339 9.95 17.48 -8.59
CA TYR A 339 9.68 18.84 -8.13
C TYR A 339 9.85 18.94 -6.60
N ASP A 340 10.52 19.99 -6.15
CA ASP A 340 10.42 20.48 -4.78
C ASP A 340 9.47 21.68 -4.75
N LEU A 341 8.23 21.40 -4.33
CA LEU A 341 7.17 22.41 -4.21
C LEU A 341 6.94 22.83 -2.76
N GLY A 342 7.91 22.61 -1.85
CA GLY A 342 7.79 22.96 -0.44
C GLY A 342 6.97 21.98 0.42
N THR A 343 6.59 20.83 -0.15
CA THR A 343 6.05 19.68 0.61
C THR A 343 7.17 19.03 1.42
N ASP A 344 6.83 18.29 2.49
CA ASP A 344 7.84 17.57 3.28
C ASP A 344 8.72 16.66 2.41
N LEU A 345 10.04 16.67 2.60
CA LEU A 345 10.99 15.92 1.77
C LEU A 345 11.46 14.60 2.44
N GLY A 346 10.91 14.23 3.59
CA GLY A 346 11.28 13.00 4.30
C GLY A 346 11.08 11.78 3.42
N ARG A 347 9.89 11.65 2.79
CA ARG A 347 9.64 10.53 1.88
C ARG A 347 10.57 10.51 0.67
N ALA A 348 10.94 11.66 0.10
CA ALA A 348 11.88 11.72 -1.01
C ALA A 348 13.30 11.25 -0.60
N ARG A 349 13.69 11.52 0.65
CA ARG A 349 15.01 11.22 1.21
C ARG A 349 15.06 9.92 2.03
N VAL A 350 14.00 9.11 2.01
CA VAL A 350 13.90 7.88 2.82
C VAL A 350 14.87 6.78 2.36
N VAL A 351 15.33 6.83 1.11
CA VAL A 351 16.27 5.88 0.53
C VAL A 351 17.67 6.49 0.54
N SER A 352 18.59 5.89 1.31
CA SER A 352 20.03 6.19 1.25
C SER A 352 20.73 5.39 0.14
N ASP A 353 21.98 5.73 -0.17
CA ASP A 353 22.80 4.95 -1.13
C ASP A 353 22.93 3.48 -0.75
N THR A 354 23.09 3.20 0.55
CA THR A 354 23.16 1.82 1.07
C THR A 354 21.84 1.09 0.87
N ILE A 355 20.71 1.74 1.14
CA ILE A 355 19.38 1.17 0.91
C ILE A 355 19.15 0.92 -0.57
N ALA A 356 19.50 1.87 -1.43
CA ALA A 356 19.36 1.74 -2.88
C ALA A 356 20.17 0.56 -3.40
N LYS A 357 21.43 0.44 -2.99
CA LYS A 357 22.28 -0.71 -3.33
C LYS A 357 21.65 -2.04 -2.88
N ASN A 358 21.23 -2.13 -1.62
CA ASN A 358 20.62 -3.35 -1.08
C ASN A 358 19.32 -3.71 -1.82
N ALA A 359 18.52 -2.71 -2.21
CA ALA A 359 17.31 -2.92 -3.00
C ALA A 359 17.65 -3.47 -4.39
N ARG A 360 18.62 -2.90 -5.11
CA ARG A 360 19.09 -3.39 -6.43
C ARG A 360 19.58 -4.84 -6.34
N ASP A 361 20.38 -5.15 -5.31
CA ASP A 361 20.88 -6.52 -5.07
C ASP A 361 19.72 -7.49 -4.77
N SER A 362 18.75 -7.08 -3.95
CA SER A 362 17.58 -7.90 -3.61
C SER A 362 16.69 -8.14 -4.84
N PHE A 363 16.36 -7.09 -5.58
CA PHE A 363 15.49 -7.15 -6.76
C PHE A 363 16.06 -8.06 -7.84
N THR A 364 17.33 -7.87 -8.18
CA THR A 364 18.00 -8.67 -9.22
C THR A 364 18.26 -10.12 -8.81
N LYS A 365 18.34 -10.39 -7.50
CA LYS A 365 18.39 -11.77 -6.98
C LYS A 365 17.04 -12.49 -7.07
N ILE A 366 15.95 -11.81 -6.75
CA ILE A 366 14.59 -12.41 -6.81
C ILE A 366 14.13 -12.54 -8.27
N CYS A 367 14.40 -11.51 -9.08
CA CYS A 367 14.00 -11.43 -10.48
C CYS A 367 15.22 -11.12 -11.36
N SER A 368 16.06 -12.13 -11.57
CA SER A 368 17.20 -12.00 -12.48
C SER A 368 16.73 -11.93 -13.94
N PRO A 369 17.54 -11.38 -14.86
CA PRO A 369 17.22 -11.39 -16.30
C PRO A 369 17.03 -12.79 -16.91
N THR A 370 17.53 -13.83 -16.25
CA THR A 370 17.39 -15.24 -16.65
C THR A 370 16.22 -15.96 -15.98
N ARG A 371 15.54 -15.31 -15.02
CA ARG A 371 14.43 -15.90 -14.28
C ARG A 371 13.23 -16.07 -15.19
N VAL A 372 12.77 -17.31 -15.36
CA VAL A 372 11.51 -17.63 -16.04
C VAL A 372 10.48 -18.08 -15.02
N VAL A 373 9.25 -17.60 -15.16
CA VAL A 373 8.07 -18.06 -14.43
C VAL A 373 7.03 -18.62 -15.39
N GLU A 374 6.20 -19.52 -14.87
CA GLU A 374 5.04 -20.06 -15.57
C GLU A 374 3.77 -19.46 -14.96
N MET A 375 2.97 -18.78 -15.78
CA MET A 375 1.77 -18.07 -15.34
C MET A 375 0.55 -18.99 -15.34
N PRO A 376 -0.09 -19.26 -14.19
CA PRO A 376 -1.35 -19.98 -14.17
C PRO A 376 -2.52 -19.07 -14.56
N PRO A 377 -3.61 -19.60 -15.15
CA PRO A 377 -3.77 -20.99 -15.58
C PRO A 377 -3.24 -21.26 -17.01
N SER A 378 -2.76 -20.24 -17.73
CA SER A 378 -2.42 -20.37 -19.15
C SER A 378 -1.20 -21.25 -19.42
N GLY A 379 -0.28 -21.36 -18.45
CA GLY A 379 1.00 -22.04 -18.62
C GLY A 379 2.04 -21.20 -19.37
N ASP A 380 1.76 -19.91 -19.61
CA ASP A 380 2.67 -19.03 -20.35
C ASP A 380 3.99 -18.85 -19.61
N ARG A 381 5.09 -18.99 -20.35
CA ARG A 381 6.43 -18.82 -19.80
C ARG A 381 6.90 -17.39 -20.02
N LEU A 382 7.02 -16.64 -18.93
CA LEU A 382 7.46 -15.24 -18.94
C LEU A 382 8.85 -15.11 -18.31
N ALA A 383 9.67 -14.22 -18.88
CA ALA A 383 10.92 -13.78 -18.28
C ALA A 383 10.78 -12.30 -17.87
N PRO A 384 10.09 -12.01 -16.75
CA PRO A 384 9.55 -10.68 -16.47
C PRO A 384 10.63 -9.60 -16.24
N CYS A 385 11.85 -10.01 -15.87
CA CYS A 385 12.99 -9.10 -15.69
C CYS A 385 14.08 -9.27 -16.75
N ALA A 386 13.80 -9.94 -17.87
CA ALA A 386 14.77 -10.09 -18.95
C ALA A 386 15.00 -8.79 -19.72
N LYS A 387 13.91 -8.06 -19.99
CA LYS A 387 13.92 -6.85 -20.83
C LYS A 387 12.91 -5.82 -20.33
N PHE A 388 13.20 -4.55 -20.60
CA PHE A 388 12.26 -3.45 -20.49
C PHE A 388 12.25 -2.68 -21.82
N GLU A 389 11.07 -2.51 -22.43
CA GLU A 389 10.91 -1.93 -23.79
C GLU A 389 11.84 -2.54 -24.85
N GLY A 390 12.07 -3.85 -24.76
CA GLY A 390 12.94 -4.58 -25.69
C GLY A 390 14.44 -4.48 -25.40
N VAL A 391 14.88 -3.57 -24.52
CA VAL A 391 16.27 -3.45 -24.07
C VAL A 391 16.56 -4.48 -22.98
N SER A 392 17.72 -5.16 -23.09
CA SER A 392 18.15 -6.15 -22.10
C SER A 392 18.41 -5.51 -20.73
N LEU A 393 17.95 -6.18 -19.67
CA LEU A 393 18.26 -5.80 -18.28
C LEU A 393 19.51 -6.52 -17.73
N GLU A 394 20.21 -7.28 -18.57
CA GLU A 394 21.49 -7.90 -18.20
C GLU A 394 22.52 -6.83 -17.82
N ASN A 395 23.13 -6.99 -16.63
CA ASN A 395 24.06 -6.00 -16.05
C ASN A 395 23.45 -4.61 -15.84
N ARG A 396 22.11 -4.50 -15.76
CA ARG A 396 21.37 -3.23 -15.55
C ARG A 396 20.68 -3.14 -14.19
N ALA A 397 21.37 -3.56 -13.12
CA ALA A 397 20.82 -3.45 -11.77
C ALA A 397 20.55 -1.99 -11.36
N ASP A 398 21.29 -1.04 -11.95
CA ASP A 398 21.19 0.41 -11.75
C ASP A 398 19.79 0.98 -12.00
N VAL A 399 19.04 0.42 -12.96
CA VAL A 399 17.70 0.91 -13.32
C VAL A 399 16.56 0.27 -12.52
N SER A 400 16.86 -0.76 -11.71
CA SER A 400 15.86 -1.39 -10.84
C SER A 400 15.46 -0.52 -9.65
N MET A 401 16.34 0.41 -9.26
CA MET A 401 16.06 1.53 -8.36
C MET A 401 17.05 2.63 -8.69
N ALA A 402 16.56 3.80 -9.08
CA ALA A 402 17.40 4.89 -9.55
C ALA A 402 18.27 5.51 -8.44
N ASP A 403 19.21 6.36 -8.81
CA ASP A 403 20.10 7.03 -7.87
C ASP A 403 19.29 7.95 -6.93
N PRO A 404 19.42 7.81 -5.59
CA PRO A 404 18.75 8.69 -4.64
C PRO A 404 18.99 10.19 -4.91
N ALA A 405 20.18 10.57 -5.37
CA ALA A 405 20.53 11.97 -5.66
C ALA A 405 19.70 12.58 -6.80
N THR A 406 19.02 11.75 -7.61
CA THR A 406 18.18 12.22 -8.73
C THR A 406 16.69 12.35 -8.36
N HIS A 407 16.31 12.04 -7.12
CA HIS A 407 14.91 11.98 -6.68
C HIS A 407 14.62 12.78 -5.40
N GLU A 408 15.26 13.95 -5.24
CA GLU A 408 15.05 14.90 -4.13
C GLU A 408 13.79 15.77 -4.29
N GLY A 409 12.63 15.14 -4.41
CA GLY A 409 11.33 15.80 -4.55
C GLY A 409 10.23 14.80 -4.90
N TYR A 410 9.19 15.23 -5.60
CA TYR A 410 8.06 14.37 -6.00
C TYR A 410 7.69 14.55 -7.46
N ASN A 411 7.11 13.51 -8.08
CA ASN A 411 6.53 13.64 -9.41
C ASN A 411 5.13 14.28 -9.34
N ALA A 412 4.80 15.09 -10.34
CA ALA A 412 3.43 15.54 -10.57
C ALA A 412 2.68 14.45 -11.37
N LEU A 413 1.95 13.59 -10.65
CA LEU A 413 1.29 12.43 -11.25
C LEU A 413 0.11 12.84 -12.16
N PRO A 414 -0.19 12.05 -13.21
CA PRO A 414 -1.45 12.18 -13.95
C PRO A 414 -2.67 12.08 -13.04
N LEU A 415 -3.68 12.91 -13.31
CA LEU A 415 -4.82 13.13 -12.39
C LEU A 415 -6.08 12.33 -12.73
N GLY A 416 -5.94 11.22 -13.45
CA GLY A 416 -7.07 10.31 -13.71
C GLY A 416 -7.67 9.81 -12.39
N GLY A 417 -8.99 9.93 -12.22
CA GLY A 417 -9.70 9.55 -10.99
C GLY A 417 -9.26 10.29 -9.74
N VAL A 418 -8.64 11.48 -9.87
CA VAL A 418 -8.10 12.25 -8.72
C VAL A 418 -9.14 12.50 -7.63
N TRP A 419 -10.42 12.62 -7.98
CA TRP A 419 -11.52 12.75 -7.01
C TRP A 419 -11.50 11.64 -5.93
N ALA A 420 -11.07 10.44 -6.29
CA ALA A 420 -11.05 9.27 -5.41
C ALA A 420 -9.71 9.10 -4.65
N GLN A 421 -8.79 10.06 -4.79
CA GLN A 421 -7.46 10.01 -4.16
C GLN A 421 -7.36 10.88 -2.90
N ALA A 422 -8.46 11.46 -2.43
CA ALA A 422 -8.45 12.22 -1.19
C ALA A 422 -8.07 11.33 0.01
N PRO A 423 -7.36 11.88 1.02
CA PRO A 423 -6.76 13.22 1.06
C PRO A 423 -5.54 13.39 0.12
N TYR A 424 -5.21 14.64 -0.22
CA TYR A 424 -4.21 15.01 -1.21
C TYR A 424 -2.83 15.31 -0.61
N LEU A 425 -1.83 15.41 -1.50
CA LEU A 425 -0.38 15.34 -1.25
C LEU A 425 0.09 13.93 -0.89
N HIS A 426 1.40 13.68 -0.96
CA HIS A 426 1.98 12.35 -0.73
C HIS A 426 1.69 11.79 0.67
N ASN A 427 1.44 12.66 1.65
CA ASN A 427 1.19 12.34 3.04
C ASN A 427 -0.30 12.51 3.44
N GLY A 428 -1.19 12.72 2.47
CA GLY A 428 -2.63 12.85 2.69
C GLY A 428 -2.98 13.88 3.75
N SER A 429 -2.36 15.05 3.69
CA SER A 429 -2.46 16.12 4.69
C SER A 429 -3.44 17.24 4.30
N VAL A 430 -4.03 17.16 3.10
CA VAL A 430 -5.02 18.13 2.59
C VAL A 430 -6.33 17.41 2.25
N PRO A 431 -7.45 17.71 2.92
CA PRO A 431 -8.63 16.83 2.87
C PRO A 431 -9.40 16.83 1.53
N THR A 432 -9.43 17.94 0.80
CA THR A 432 -10.28 18.10 -0.39
C THR A 432 -9.51 18.82 -1.51
N LEU A 433 -9.94 18.67 -2.78
CA LEU A 433 -9.31 19.39 -3.91
C LEU A 433 -9.41 20.90 -3.72
N TYR A 434 -10.51 21.38 -3.15
CA TYR A 434 -10.66 22.77 -2.79
C TYR A 434 -9.50 23.25 -1.89
N HIS A 435 -9.24 22.54 -0.79
CA HIS A 435 -8.17 22.92 0.14
C HIS A 435 -6.76 22.75 -0.49
N LEU A 436 -6.61 21.90 -1.52
CA LEU A 436 -5.37 21.81 -2.28
C LEU A 436 -5.12 23.10 -3.06
N LEU A 437 -6.14 23.62 -3.75
CA LEU A 437 -6.05 24.83 -4.57
C LEU A 437 -6.15 26.14 -3.76
N VAL A 438 -6.74 26.10 -2.56
CA VAL A 438 -6.95 27.27 -1.70
C VAL A 438 -6.17 27.08 -0.38
N PRO A 439 -4.82 27.16 -0.42
CA PRO A 439 -3.96 26.84 0.72
C PRO A 439 -4.24 27.66 1.98
N ARG A 440 -4.70 28.92 1.86
CA ARG A 440 -5.02 29.75 3.03
C ARG A 440 -6.16 29.19 3.89
N GLU A 441 -6.96 28.27 3.34
CA GLU A 441 -8.12 27.65 4.00
C GLU A 441 -7.84 26.19 4.40
N ARG A 442 -6.63 25.66 4.20
CA ARG A 442 -6.27 24.29 4.61
C ARG A 442 -6.48 24.12 6.12
N PRO A 443 -7.31 23.16 6.56
CA PRO A 443 -7.46 22.90 7.98
C PRO A 443 -6.17 22.28 8.53
N ALA A 444 -5.73 22.73 9.71
CA ALA A 444 -4.66 22.07 10.45
C ALA A 444 -5.09 20.70 11.01
N VAL A 445 -6.40 20.52 11.20
CA VAL A 445 -6.98 19.34 11.83
C VAL A 445 -8.25 18.94 11.08
N PHE A 446 -8.34 17.67 10.70
CA PHE A 446 -9.54 17.11 10.05
C PHE A 446 -9.68 15.61 10.36
N VAL A 447 -10.74 14.97 9.88
CA VAL A 447 -10.98 13.53 10.04
C VAL A 447 -10.60 12.78 8.77
N LYS A 448 -9.70 11.80 8.88
CA LYS A 448 -9.33 10.87 7.79
C LYS A 448 -10.13 9.58 7.89
N SER A 449 -10.17 8.81 6.79
CA SER A 449 -10.69 7.43 6.75
C SER A 449 -12.19 7.25 6.95
N ARG A 450 -12.98 8.29 6.68
CA ARG A 450 -14.42 8.17 6.46
C ARG A 450 -14.71 7.74 5.03
N LEU A 451 -15.82 7.04 4.83
CA LEU A 451 -16.27 6.65 3.48
C LEU A 451 -17.33 7.61 2.92
N ASP A 452 -17.90 8.48 3.75
CA ASP A 452 -18.78 9.57 3.34
C ASP A 452 -18.00 10.61 2.53
N TYR A 453 -18.65 11.28 1.58
CA TYR A 453 -17.99 12.10 0.58
C TYR A 453 -18.50 13.55 0.54
N ASP A 454 -17.58 14.52 0.56
CA ASP A 454 -17.87 15.92 0.31
C ASP A 454 -17.86 16.19 -1.19
N LYS A 455 -19.05 16.18 -1.79
CA LYS A 455 -19.26 16.39 -3.23
C LYS A 455 -18.97 17.82 -3.68
N LYS A 456 -18.99 18.78 -2.76
CA LYS A 456 -18.78 20.20 -3.06
C LYS A 456 -17.29 20.49 -3.16
N LEU A 457 -16.53 20.10 -2.14
CA LEU A 457 -15.10 20.39 -2.05
C LEU A 457 -14.22 19.29 -2.68
N VAL A 458 -14.82 18.14 -2.99
CA VAL A 458 -14.22 16.96 -3.65
C VAL A 458 -13.14 16.32 -2.79
N GLY A 459 -13.61 15.49 -1.85
CA GLY A 459 -12.81 14.61 -1.01
C GLY A 459 -13.72 13.85 -0.06
N PHE A 460 -13.16 13.00 0.80
CA PHE A 460 -13.95 12.37 1.86
C PHE A 460 -14.40 13.41 2.89
N SER A 461 -15.52 13.15 3.55
CA SER A 461 -16.03 13.97 4.65
C SER A 461 -14.95 14.16 5.71
N TRP A 462 -14.57 15.42 5.96
CA TRP A 462 -13.36 15.76 6.69
C TRP A 462 -13.63 16.56 7.97
N GLU A 463 -14.77 17.22 8.06
CA GLU A 463 -15.07 18.12 9.18
C GLU A 463 -15.24 17.32 10.50
N PRO A 464 -14.51 17.66 11.58
CA PRO A 464 -14.64 16.98 12.87
C PRO A 464 -16.04 17.04 13.46
N GLY A 465 -16.81 18.10 13.17
CA GLY A 465 -18.17 18.30 13.67
C GLY A 465 -19.26 17.50 12.95
N GLN A 466 -18.95 16.86 11.81
CA GLN A 466 -19.92 16.03 11.11
C GLN A 466 -20.14 14.71 11.88
N THR A 467 -21.39 14.50 12.32
CA THR A 467 -21.83 13.38 13.16
C THR A 467 -22.34 12.17 12.37
N LEU A 468 -22.25 12.20 11.04
CA LEU A 468 -22.87 11.22 10.15
C LEU A 468 -22.29 9.80 10.32
N SER A 469 -21.03 9.66 10.72
CA SER A 469 -20.43 8.38 11.07
C SER A 469 -19.38 8.52 12.19
N ARG A 470 -19.28 7.51 13.06
CA ARG A 470 -18.18 7.34 14.04
C ARG A 470 -16.89 6.82 13.36
N GLU A 471 -16.90 6.70 12.03
CA GLU A 471 -15.76 6.29 11.23
C GLU A 471 -14.68 7.37 11.21
N GLY A 472 -13.46 6.93 10.96
CA GLY A 472 -12.30 7.78 10.79
C GLY A 472 -11.59 8.16 12.08
N TYR A 473 -10.52 8.91 11.93
CA TYR A 473 -9.69 9.37 13.04
C TYR A 473 -9.26 10.83 12.85
N ARG A 474 -9.06 11.54 13.95
CA ARG A 474 -8.56 12.93 13.93
C ARG A 474 -7.11 12.93 13.46
N PHE A 475 -6.83 13.66 12.39
CA PHE A 475 -5.50 13.88 11.83
C PHE A 475 -5.06 15.33 12.08
N ASP A 476 -3.81 15.51 12.50
CA ASP A 476 -3.24 16.80 12.87
C ASP A 476 -1.97 17.05 12.06
N THR A 477 -2.03 17.99 11.12
CA THR A 477 -0.94 18.25 10.17
C THR A 477 0.27 18.91 10.84
N ALA A 478 0.10 19.44 12.05
CA ALA A 478 1.16 20.07 12.83
C ALA A 478 1.79 19.12 13.86
N SER A 479 1.26 17.90 14.03
CA SER A 479 1.72 16.97 15.07
C SER A 479 3.09 16.36 14.80
N PHE A 480 3.52 16.30 13.53
CA PHE A 480 4.85 15.81 13.15
C PHE A 480 5.25 16.38 11.77
N PRO A 481 6.54 16.69 11.51
CA PRO A 481 6.95 17.32 10.25
C PRO A 481 6.52 16.59 8.98
N ALA A 482 6.62 15.25 8.96
CA ALA A 482 6.22 14.43 7.81
C ALA A 482 4.70 14.47 7.52
N LEU A 483 3.88 15.01 8.43
CA LEU A 483 2.43 15.17 8.29
C LEU A 483 2.03 16.59 7.86
N SER A 484 3.00 17.47 7.60
CA SER A 484 2.81 18.85 7.17
C SER A 484 1.91 18.95 5.94
N ASN A 485 0.99 19.91 5.96
CA ASN A 485 0.11 20.27 4.84
C ASN A 485 0.63 21.44 4.00
N LYS A 486 1.93 21.75 4.08
CA LYS A 486 2.59 22.80 3.30
C LYS A 486 3.01 22.30 1.93
N GLY A 487 3.28 23.25 1.04
CA GLY A 487 3.77 23.00 -0.30
C GLY A 487 2.64 22.78 -1.30
N HIS A 488 3.01 22.87 -2.58
CA HIS A 488 2.05 23.02 -3.67
C HIS A 488 1.04 24.15 -3.34
N ASP A 489 1.56 25.26 -2.84
CA ASP A 489 0.81 26.37 -2.24
C ASP A 489 1.32 27.74 -2.70
N LYS A 490 2.17 27.76 -3.74
CA LYS A 490 2.74 28.97 -4.34
C LYS A 490 2.86 28.78 -5.83
N ASP A 491 2.60 29.86 -6.56
CA ASP A 491 2.81 29.90 -8.00
C ASP A 491 4.28 29.64 -8.34
N VAL A 492 4.50 28.93 -9.45
CA VAL A 492 5.83 28.53 -9.91
C VAL A 492 6.08 29.02 -11.32
N VAL A 493 7.36 29.12 -11.69
CA VAL A 493 7.75 29.42 -13.08
C VAL A 493 8.25 28.13 -13.71
N GLU A 494 7.57 27.70 -14.77
CA GLU A 494 7.95 26.55 -15.60
C GLU A 494 8.05 27.02 -17.05
N ASP A 495 9.18 26.73 -17.70
CA ASP A 495 9.44 27.12 -19.11
C ASP A 495 9.17 28.62 -19.41
N GLY A 496 9.48 29.49 -18.44
CA GLY A 496 9.29 30.94 -18.56
C GLY A 496 7.83 31.41 -18.39
N LYS A 497 6.90 30.51 -18.08
CA LYS A 497 5.50 30.82 -17.76
C LYS A 497 5.25 30.69 -16.26
N THR A 498 4.60 31.69 -15.67
CA THR A 498 4.06 31.57 -14.31
C THR A 498 2.80 30.70 -14.35
N LEU A 499 2.85 29.60 -13.59
CA LEU A 499 1.73 28.67 -13.39
C LEU A 499 1.10 28.94 -12.03
N LYS A 500 -0.22 29.12 -12.02
CA LYS A 500 -0.97 29.39 -10.78
C LYS A 500 -1.28 28.11 -10.02
N LEU A 501 -0.76 28.00 -8.79
CA LEU A 501 -1.00 26.89 -7.87
C LEU A 501 -1.79 27.36 -6.64
N ASP A 502 -1.61 28.61 -6.23
CA ASP A 502 -2.41 29.21 -5.15
C ASP A 502 -3.57 30.02 -5.74
N TRP A 503 -4.77 29.49 -5.58
CA TRP A 503 -6.02 30.10 -6.05
C TRP A 503 -6.78 30.81 -4.92
N SER A 504 -6.11 31.13 -3.82
CA SER A 504 -6.73 31.79 -2.68
C SER A 504 -7.34 33.16 -3.02
N ASP A 505 -6.78 33.87 -3.98
CA ASP A 505 -7.31 35.14 -4.51
C ASP A 505 -8.42 34.95 -5.56
N ASP A 506 -8.59 33.74 -6.13
CA ASP A 506 -9.62 33.38 -7.10
C ASP A 506 -10.30 32.04 -6.74
N VAL A 507 -11.10 32.08 -5.68
CA VAL A 507 -11.92 30.94 -5.23
C VAL A 507 -12.87 30.43 -6.31
N ALA A 508 -13.37 31.31 -7.19
CA ALA A 508 -14.27 30.91 -8.27
C ALA A 508 -13.54 30.08 -9.34
N GLY A 509 -12.31 30.49 -9.71
CA GLY A 509 -11.42 29.72 -10.57
C GLY A 509 -11.03 28.38 -9.94
N ALA A 510 -10.70 28.37 -8.64
CA ALA A 510 -10.44 27.14 -7.89
C ALA A 510 -11.61 26.16 -8.00
N MET A 511 -12.84 26.62 -7.75
CA MET A 511 -14.04 25.79 -7.84
C MET A 511 -14.34 25.31 -9.26
N ALA A 512 -14.00 26.11 -10.29
CA ALA A 512 -14.11 25.66 -11.68
C ALA A 512 -13.16 24.49 -11.96
N ILE A 513 -11.91 24.57 -11.50
CA ILE A 513 -10.93 23.48 -11.62
C ILE A 513 -11.39 22.25 -10.83
N VAL A 514 -11.88 22.43 -9.60
CA VAL A 514 -12.44 21.33 -8.78
C VAL A 514 -13.55 20.61 -9.56
N GLU A 515 -14.47 21.36 -10.19
CA GLU A 515 -15.56 20.78 -10.98
C GLU A 515 -15.05 20.03 -12.22
N TYR A 516 -14.01 20.56 -12.89
CA TYR A 516 -13.36 19.88 -14.00
C TYR A 516 -12.69 18.57 -13.57
N LEU A 517 -12.03 18.55 -12.43
CA LEU A 517 -11.34 17.36 -11.92
C LEU A 517 -12.31 16.22 -11.53
N LYS A 518 -13.62 16.51 -11.35
CA LYS A 518 -14.66 15.45 -11.27
C LYS A 518 -14.83 14.68 -12.58
N THR A 519 -14.41 15.25 -13.72
CA THR A 519 -14.51 14.62 -15.05
C THR A 519 -13.27 13.80 -15.44
N LYS A 520 -12.28 13.73 -14.55
CA LYS A 520 -10.99 13.07 -14.78
C LYS A 520 -10.90 11.69 -14.17
#